data_AF-A0AAX2LRE9-F1
#
_entry.id   AF-A0AAX2LRE9-F1
#
_cell.length_a   1.000
_cell.length_b   1.000
_cell.length_c   1.000
_cell.angle_alpha   90.00
_cell.angle_beta   90.00
_cell.angle_gamma   90.00
#
_symmetry.space_group_name_H-M   'P 1'
#
loop_
_entity.id
_entity.type
_entity.pdbx_description
1 polymer ?
#
loop_
_entity_poly.entity_id
_entity_poly.type
_entity_poly.pdbx_seq_one_letter_code
_entity_poly.pdbx_strand_id
1 'polypeptide(L)'
;MKVKLLTALIVLNSQFAFADDSETNAVARQIKSQIIKVLSKQNIDTKGFCDVFIEMKHNNDKQTQIVKVSTLGDGQLCMRIKKVIKTGTKYKYQIPERFIRIHINADDL
;
A
#
# COMPACT_ATOMS: atom_id res chain seq x y z
N MET A 1 -28.13 -19.38 -31.55
CA MET A 1 -26.71 -18.94 -31.41
C MET A 1 -26.55 -17.58 -30.70
N LYS A 2 -27.38 -17.21 -29.72
CA LYS A 2 -27.25 -15.90 -29.03
C LYS A 2 -26.71 -15.98 -27.59
N VAL A 3 -26.80 -17.15 -26.96
CA VAL A 3 -26.39 -17.35 -25.55
C VAL A 3 -24.87 -17.43 -25.41
N LYS A 4 -24.16 -17.98 -26.40
CA LYS A 4 -22.68 -18.11 -26.39
C LYS A 4 -21.95 -16.76 -26.46
N LEU A 5 -22.58 -15.73 -27.03
CA LEU A 5 -21.99 -14.39 -27.13
C LEU A 5 -22.07 -13.64 -25.78
N LEU A 6 -23.13 -13.89 -25.00
CA LEU A 6 -23.32 -13.27 -23.68
C LEU A 6 -22.30 -13.79 -22.65
N THR A 7 -21.92 -15.07 -22.76
CA THR A 7 -20.96 -15.70 -21.84
C THR A 7 -19.55 -15.17 -22.02
N ALA A 8 -19.17 -14.74 -23.24
CA ALA A 8 -17.84 -14.19 -23.52
C ALA A 8 -17.63 -12.78 -22.94
N LEU A 9 -18.71 -12.00 -22.76
CA LEU A 9 -18.61 -10.61 -22.25
C LEU A 9 -18.37 -10.53 -20.74
N ILE A 10 -18.75 -11.57 -19.98
CA ILE A 10 -18.63 -11.63 -18.52
C ILE A 10 -17.17 -11.88 -18.08
N VAL A 11 -16.35 -12.53 -18.91
CA VAL A 11 -14.95 -12.86 -18.58
C VAL A 11 -13.99 -11.68 -18.77
N LEU A 12 -14.37 -10.68 -19.57
CA LEU A 12 -13.53 -9.49 -19.87
C LEU A 12 -13.58 -8.40 -18.78
N ASN A 13 -14.43 -8.58 -17.76
CA ASN A 13 -14.54 -7.67 -16.61
C ASN A 13 -13.92 -8.28 -15.35
N SER A 14 -12.83 -9.07 -15.47
CA SER A 14 -11.99 -9.34 -14.31
C SER A 14 -11.36 -8.02 -13.88
N GLN A 15 -11.99 -7.37 -12.92
CA GLN A 15 -11.58 -6.11 -12.33
C GLN A 15 -10.07 -6.18 -12.04
N PHE A 16 -9.33 -5.17 -12.51
CA PHE A 16 -7.95 -4.97 -12.10
C PHE A 16 -7.93 -4.85 -10.57
N ALA A 17 -7.56 -5.92 -9.89
CA ALA A 17 -7.33 -5.89 -8.47
C ALA A 17 -6.05 -5.08 -8.26
N PHE A 18 -6.20 -3.81 -7.90
CA PHE A 18 -5.06 -2.98 -7.51
C PHE A 18 -4.44 -3.64 -6.27
N ALA A 19 -3.26 -4.22 -6.44
CA ALA A 19 -2.53 -4.84 -5.34
C ALA A 19 -1.86 -3.80 -4.43
N ASP A 20 -1.73 -2.56 -4.91
CA ASP A 20 -1.13 -1.43 -4.22
C ASP A 20 -2.16 -0.31 -4.05
N ASP A 21 -2.60 -0.11 -2.82
CA ASP A 21 -3.62 0.90 -2.49
C ASP A 21 -3.09 2.33 -2.68
N SER A 22 -1.79 2.55 -2.88
CA SER A 22 -1.25 3.87 -3.19
C SER A 22 -1.72 4.45 -4.53
N GLU A 23 -2.26 3.61 -5.41
CA GLU A 23 -2.83 4.03 -6.71
C GLU A 23 -4.18 4.73 -6.55
N THR A 24 -4.98 4.36 -5.54
CA THR A 24 -6.35 4.84 -5.34
C THR A 24 -6.54 5.60 -4.02
N ASN A 25 -5.76 5.29 -2.98
CA ASN A 25 -5.85 5.90 -1.66
C ASN A 25 -4.75 6.96 -1.44
N ALA A 26 -5.18 8.20 -1.16
CA ALA A 26 -4.27 9.32 -0.94
C ALA A 26 -3.36 9.17 0.31
N VAL A 27 -3.85 8.54 1.38
CA VAL A 27 -3.06 8.25 2.59
C VAL A 27 -1.99 7.20 2.26
N ALA A 28 -2.36 6.13 1.55
CA ALA A 28 -1.40 5.12 1.10
C ALA A 28 -0.31 5.73 0.19
N ARG A 29 -0.70 6.59 -0.75
CA ARG A 29 0.24 7.33 -1.61
C ARG A 29 1.19 8.23 -0.83
N GLN A 30 0.67 8.95 0.16
CA GLN A 30 1.47 9.81 1.02
C GLN A 30 2.50 9.00 1.82
N ILE A 31 2.09 7.86 2.38
CA ILE A 31 2.98 6.97 3.13
C ILE A 31 4.05 6.38 2.20
N LYS A 32 3.66 5.86 1.01
CA LYS A 32 4.61 5.33 0.01
C LYS A 32 5.67 6.37 -0.36
N SER A 33 5.24 7.60 -0.64
CA SER A 33 6.15 8.71 -0.99
C SER A 33 7.12 9.05 0.15
N GLN A 34 6.68 9.00 1.40
CA GLN A 34 7.55 9.23 2.56
C GLN A 34 8.58 8.13 2.72
N ILE A 35 8.21 6.87 2.51
CA ILE A 35 9.13 5.73 2.58
C ILE A 35 10.22 5.88 1.52
N ILE A 36 9.83 6.05 0.25
CA ILE A 36 10.76 6.21 -0.87
C ILE A 36 11.71 7.39 -0.60
N LYS A 37 11.18 8.57 -0.21
CA LYS A 37 11.98 9.77 0.07
C LYS A 37 13.04 9.58 1.16
N VAL A 38 12.77 8.74 2.16
CA VAL A 38 13.69 8.48 3.27
C VAL A 38 14.72 7.42 2.89
N LEU A 39 14.29 6.37 2.19
CA LEU A 39 15.13 5.22 1.87
C LEU A 39 16.03 5.44 0.65
N SER A 40 15.62 6.26 -0.31
CA SER A 40 16.45 6.63 -1.48
C SER A 40 17.77 7.29 -1.11
N LYS A 41 17.84 7.88 0.08
CA LYS A 41 19.06 8.51 0.62
C LYS A 41 20.00 7.53 1.31
N GLN A 42 19.61 6.27 1.48
CA GLN A 42 20.35 5.29 2.30
C GLN A 42 21.17 4.30 1.47
N ASN A 43 21.26 4.46 0.14
CA ASN A 43 21.99 3.59 -0.79
C ASN A 43 21.81 2.11 -0.45
N ILE A 44 20.56 1.66 -0.50
CA ILE A 44 20.17 0.33 -0.04
C ILE A 44 20.47 -0.67 -1.15
N ASP A 45 21.53 -1.46 -1.00
CA ASP A 45 21.81 -2.59 -1.89
C ASP A 45 20.93 -3.80 -1.50
N THR A 46 19.67 -3.73 -1.88
CA THR A 46 18.70 -4.83 -1.73
C THR A 46 18.02 -5.11 -3.06
N LYS A 47 17.57 -6.34 -3.27
CA LYS A 47 16.74 -6.73 -4.41
C LYS A 47 15.37 -7.19 -3.93
N GLY A 48 14.41 -7.25 -4.84
CA GLY A 48 13.06 -7.74 -4.54
C GLY A 48 12.12 -6.65 -4.09
N PHE A 49 11.14 -7.02 -3.27
CA PHE A 49 10.02 -6.15 -2.90
C PHE A 49 9.65 -6.30 -1.43
N CYS A 50 8.89 -5.33 -0.93
CA CYS A 50 8.19 -5.43 0.33
C CYS A 50 6.75 -4.96 0.20
N ASP A 51 5.82 -5.85 0.52
CA ASP A 51 4.43 -5.48 0.80
C ASP A 51 4.30 -5.01 2.24
N VAL A 52 3.76 -3.82 2.42
CA VAL A 52 3.50 -3.21 3.72
C VAL A 52 2.00 -3.19 3.97
N PHE A 53 1.56 -3.80 5.05
CA PHE A 53 0.17 -3.80 5.49
C PHE A 53 0.04 -2.88 6.70
N ILE A 54 -0.83 -1.87 6.58
CA ILE A 54 -1.03 -0.85 7.60
C ILE A 54 -2.48 -0.94 8.07
N GLU A 55 -2.66 -1.21 9.36
CA GLU A 55 -3.96 -1.09 10.01
C GLU A 55 -4.13 0.33 10.55
N MET A 56 -5.30 0.86 10.27
CA MET A 56 -5.70 2.23 10.53
C MET A 56 -6.93 2.25 11.45
N LYS A 57 -6.90 3.14 12.44
CA LYS A 57 -8.04 3.45 13.30
C LYS A 57 -8.60 4.81 12.93
N HIS A 58 -9.85 4.84 12.49
CA HIS A 58 -10.56 6.10 12.22
C HIS A 58 -11.07 6.71 13.53
N ASN A 59 -10.88 8.02 13.66
CA ASN A 59 -11.43 8.84 14.71
C ASN A 59 -12.43 9.84 14.10
N ASN A 60 -13.33 10.37 14.94
CA ASN A 60 -14.49 11.18 14.51
C ASN A 60 -14.12 12.42 13.66
N ASP A 61 -12.87 12.90 13.73
CA ASP A 61 -12.41 14.14 13.07
C ASP A 61 -11.86 13.95 11.65
N LYS A 62 -12.32 12.94 10.90
CA LYS A 62 -11.74 12.55 9.58
C LYS A 62 -10.24 12.30 9.65
N GLN A 63 -9.78 11.86 10.81
CA GLN A 63 -8.39 11.49 11.06
C GLN A 63 -8.30 9.99 11.20
N THR A 64 -7.27 9.42 10.60
CA THR A 64 -6.91 8.02 10.77
C THR A 64 -5.56 7.94 11.42
N GLN A 65 -5.39 6.98 12.32
CA GLN A 65 -4.16 6.72 13.03
C GLN A 65 -3.62 5.34 12.67
N ILE A 66 -2.33 5.26 12.35
CA ILE A 66 -1.67 3.96 12.17
C ILE A 66 -1.60 3.23 13.52
N VAL A 67 -2.24 2.07 13.63
CA VAL A 67 -2.22 1.26 14.86
C VAL A 67 -1.30 0.04 14.75
N LYS A 68 -1.12 -0.49 13.54
CA LYS A 68 -0.28 -1.66 13.30
C LYS A 68 0.37 -1.61 11.93
N VAL A 69 1.59 -2.12 11.85
CA VAL A 69 2.35 -2.27 10.60
C VAL A 69 2.93 -3.69 10.55
N SER A 70 2.59 -4.42 9.50
CA SER A 70 3.19 -5.71 9.15
C SER A 70 3.75 -5.68 7.74
N THR A 71 4.68 -6.57 7.45
CA THR A 71 5.42 -6.57 6.18
C THR A 71 5.61 -7.99 5.68
N LEU A 72 5.66 -8.17 4.36
CA LEU A 72 5.93 -9.44 3.69
C LEU A 72 6.81 -9.20 2.45
N GLY A 73 7.87 -9.99 2.28
CA GLY A 73 8.81 -9.83 1.16
C GLY A 73 10.26 -9.96 1.61
N ASP A 74 11.16 -9.23 0.95
CA ASP A 74 12.58 -9.19 1.29
C ASP A 74 12.80 -8.69 2.73
N GLY A 75 13.51 -9.48 3.53
CA GLY A 75 13.66 -9.24 4.96
C GLY A 75 14.42 -7.94 5.29
N GLN A 76 15.45 -7.60 4.53
CA GLN A 76 16.27 -6.42 4.79
C GLN A 76 15.53 -5.14 4.38
N LEU A 77 14.92 -5.15 3.18
CA LEU A 77 14.08 -4.08 2.67
C LEU A 77 12.89 -3.84 3.59
N CYS A 78 12.13 -4.89 3.92
CA CYS A 78 10.97 -4.78 4.81
C CYS A 78 11.34 -4.28 6.21
N MET A 79 12.46 -4.73 6.78
CA MET A 79 12.92 -4.24 8.08
C MET A 79 13.22 -2.73 8.05
N ARG A 80 13.86 -2.24 6.98
CA ARG A 80 14.16 -0.81 6.83
C ARG A 80 12.89 0.02 6.61
N ILE A 81 12.00 -0.43 5.74
CA ILE A 81 10.70 0.21 5.50
C ILE A 81 9.89 0.31 6.80
N LYS A 82 9.79 -0.79 7.56
CA LYS A 82 9.05 -0.82 8.82
C LYS A 82 9.58 0.18 9.85
N LYS A 83 10.89 0.48 9.85
CA LYS A 83 11.50 1.50 10.73
C LYS A 83 11.12 2.94 10.35
N VAL A 84 10.80 3.21 9.08
CA VAL A 84 10.37 4.53 8.62
C VAL A 84 8.93 4.83 9.08
N ILE A 85 8.07 3.83 9.09
CA ILE A 85 6.65 3.98 9.43
C ILE A 85 6.46 3.95 10.94
N LYS A 86 6.01 5.07 11.50
CA LYS A 86 5.74 5.20 12.94
C LYS A 86 4.27 4.92 13.25
N THR A 87 4.01 3.96 14.13
CA THR A 87 2.68 3.78 14.74
C THR A 87 2.30 5.04 15.52
N GLY A 88 1.00 5.32 15.61
CA GLY A 88 0.47 6.53 16.21
C GLY A 88 0.43 7.75 15.28
N THR A 89 1.11 7.71 14.13
CA THR A 89 1.06 8.79 13.12
C THR A 89 -0.37 8.98 12.61
N LYS A 90 -0.80 10.23 12.50
CA LYS A 90 -2.14 10.61 12.06
C LYS A 90 -2.13 11.17 10.64
N TYR A 91 -3.15 10.84 9.88
CA TYR A 91 -3.40 11.34 8.53
C TYR A 91 -4.84 11.84 8.41
N LYS A 92 -5.06 12.86 7.58
CA LYS A 92 -6.41 13.22 7.14
C LYS A 92 -6.80 12.26 6.03
N TYR A 93 -7.95 11.61 6.14
CA TYR A 93 -8.43 10.68 5.12
C TYR A 93 -9.69 11.21 4.45
N GLN A 94 -9.89 10.84 3.19
CA GLN A 94 -11.16 11.05 2.48
C GLN A 94 -12.01 9.77 2.52
N ILE A 95 -11.36 8.61 2.41
CA ILE A 95 -11.98 7.28 2.44
C ILE A 95 -11.57 6.56 3.74
N PRO A 96 -12.52 6.08 4.56
CA PRO A 96 -12.23 5.39 5.81
C PRO A 96 -11.80 3.94 5.57
N GLU A 97 -10.64 3.74 4.96
CA GLU A 97 -10.04 2.41 4.80
C GLU A 97 -9.31 1.99 6.08
N ARG A 98 -9.77 0.88 6.67
CA ARG A 98 -9.18 0.29 7.88
C ARG A 98 -7.84 -0.39 7.60
N PHE A 99 -7.67 -0.97 6.43
CA PHE A 99 -6.44 -1.64 6.03
C PHE A 99 -6.00 -1.09 4.69
N ILE A 100 -4.73 -0.74 4.59
CA ILE A 100 -4.09 -0.44 3.30
C ILE A 100 -2.88 -1.34 3.11
N ARG A 101 -2.67 -1.77 1.86
CA ARG A 101 -1.48 -2.45 1.38
C ARG A 101 -0.71 -1.50 0.47
N ILE A 102 0.58 -1.34 0.75
CA ILE A 102 1.50 -0.57 -0.08
C ILE A 102 2.57 -1.52 -0.59
N HIS A 103 2.76 -1.55 -1.90
CA HIS A 103 3.82 -2.33 -2.53
C HIS A 103 5.04 -1.45 -2.81
N ILE A 104 6.24 -1.90 -2.42
CA ILE A 104 7.49 -1.17 -2.65
C ILE A 104 8.50 -2.11 -3.28
N ASN A 105 8.98 -1.79 -4.48
CA ASN A 105 10.10 -2.48 -5.09
C ASN A 105 11.41 -1.81 -4.71
N ALA A 106 12.48 -2.60 -4.64
CA ALA A 106 13.82 -2.05 -4.42
C ALA A 106 14.20 -1.02 -5.51
N ASP A 107 13.73 -1.22 -6.74
CA ASP A 107 13.95 -0.33 -7.88
C ASP A 107 13.24 1.03 -7.75
N ASP A 108 12.30 1.17 -6.80
CA ASP A 108 11.61 2.44 -6.50
C ASP A 108 12.45 3.36 -5.60
N LEU A 109 13.58 2.88 -5.06
CA LEU A 109 14.40 3.55 -4.05
C LEU A 109 15.60 4.29 -4.65
#